data_AF-A0A7Y3LFB6-F1
#
_entry.id   AF-A0A7Y3LFB6-F1
#
_cell.length_a   1.000
_cell.length_b   1.000
_cell.length_c   1.000
_cell.angle_alpha   90.00
_cell.angle_beta   90.00
_cell.angle_gamma   90.00
#
_symmetry.space_group_name_H-M   'P 1'
#
loop_
_entity.id
_entity.type
_entity.pdbx_description
1 polymer ?
#
loop_
_entity_poly.entity_id
_entity_poly.type
_entity_poly.pdbx_seq_one_letter_code
_entity_poly.pdbx_strand_id
1 'polypeptide(L)'
;MTESPRILTIMGSGETSPTMVKTHRENFSKISKKKPLCVILDTPFGFQRNAGDIAAKAIDYFKVSLNVEAEIASFRSALIDRLDQERFFSKLSNADFIFSGPGSPTYALRQWKNTQVPKILANKLVKGPVIITFSSAASLTLGSHTIPVYEIYKVGEEPEWAQGLDILGIFGIKGAIIPHFNNTEGGNHDTRFCYLGEDRLTLMESMMNPGESIFGIDEHTAIVIDLDTDKVSVTGNGTFTIRNQGRQVNFESGTEIPLQSLIDTHVFFRENTANQASLQVSRTSDETGESQVPAHDGVSPLLVTVEKLQLAFAEALSERNAEVATKAILSLEAEIEQWQTETFPSDEMGQATSALRSMIVQLGELAIKGSSDPEDTFGAFVDLALKLRIKAREEKRWDESDQIREELAHLGIEVRDIPGGSEWISIGKK
;
A
#
# COMPACT_ATOMS: atom_id res chain seq x y z
N MET A 1 -20.89 -23.64 -18.99
CA MET A 1 -19.78 -22.66 -18.92
C MET A 1 -20.44 -21.32 -18.65
N THR A 2 -20.26 -20.75 -17.46
CA THR A 2 -20.81 -19.44 -17.11
C THR A 2 -20.09 -18.38 -17.96
N GLU A 3 -20.86 -17.47 -18.56
CA GLU A 3 -20.31 -16.28 -19.22
C GLU A 3 -19.50 -15.46 -18.19
N SER A 4 -18.52 -14.67 -18.64
CA SER A 4 -17.76 -13.83 -17.70
C SER A 4 -18.71 -12.77 -17.12
N PRO A 5 -18.56 -12.37 -15.85
CA PRO A 5 -19.51 -11.45 -15.23
C PRO A 5 -19.31 -10.00 -15.72
N ARG A 6 -20.25 -9.14 -15.37
CA ARG A 6 -20.18 -7.68 -15.50
C ARG A 6 -19.74 -7.08 -14.17
N ILE A 7 -18.45 -6.74 -14.07
CA ILE A 7 -17.84 -6.22 -12.84
C ILE A 7 -17.25 -4.84 -13.07
N LEU A 8 -17.54 -3.93 -12.15
CA LEU A 8 -16.86 -2.65 -12.00
C LEU A 8 -16.13 -2.63 -10.65
N THR A 9 -14.80 -2.65 -10.69
CA THR A 9 -13.93 -2.46 -9.53
C THR A 9 -13.44 -1.03 -9.47
N ILE A 10 -13.57 -0.41 -8.31
CA ILE A 10 -13.15 0.96 -8.06
C ILE A 10 -12.16 0.94 -6.90
N MET A 11 -10.93 1.38 -7.14
CA MET A 11 -9.85 1.38 -6.14
C MET A 11 -9.53 2.82 -5.68
N GLY A 12 -9.28 2.99 -4.39
CA GLY A 12 -8.85 4.27 -3.83
C GLY A 12 -7.42 4.61 -4.24
N SER A 13 -6.48 3.69 -4.03
CA SER A 13 -5.08 3.78 -4.46
C SER A 13 -4.44 2.39 -4.51
N GLY A 14 -3.12 2.31 -4.71
CA GLY A 14 -2.38 1.05 -4.64
C GLY A 14 -2.68 0.11 -5.80
N GLU A 15 -3.15 0.63 -6.94
CA GLU A 15 -3.64 -0.18 -8.05
C GLU A 15 -2.59 -1.14 -8.64
N THR A 16 -1.31 -0.81 -8.46
CA THR A 16 -0.16 -1.65 -8.81
C THR A 16 0.72 -1.98 -7.60
N SER A 17 0.17 -1.92 -6.38
CA SER A 17 0.87 -2.30 -5.14
C SER A 17 0.59 -3.76 -4.77
N PRO A 18 1.43 -4.39 -3.91
CA PRO A 18 1.22 -5.76 -3.45
C PRO A 18 -0.13 -5.98 -2.77
N THR A 19 -0.67 -4.96 -2.11
CA THR A 19 -1.94 -5.03 -1.36
C THR A 19 -3.14 -5.31 -2.27
N MET A 20 -3.11 -4.90 -3.55
CA MET A 20 -4.21 -5.10 -4.51
C MET A 20 -4.06 -6.34 -5.40
N VAL A 21 -2.95 -7.09 -5.30
CA VAL A 21 -2.70 -8.29 -6.12
C VAL A 21 -3.82 -9.32 -5.99
N LYS A 22 -4.31 -9.55 -4.76
CA LYS A 22 -5.38 -10.51 -4.49
C LYS A 22 -6.67 -10.11 -5.23
N THR A 23 -7.09 -8.86 -5.10
CA THR A 23 -8.30 -8.32 -5.74
C THR A 23 -8.24 -8.47 -7.26
N HIS A 24 -7.11 -8.11 -7.87
CA HIS A 24 -6.91 -8.31 -9.31
C HIS A 24 -7.00 -9.78 -9.71
N ARG A 25 -6.31 -10.68 -9.01
CA ARG A 25 -6.32 -12.12 -9.30
C ARG A 25 -7.72 -12.72 -9.18
N GLU A 26 -8.47 -12.33 -8.15
CA GLU A 26 -9.87 -12.75 -7.97
C GLU A 26 -10.74 -12.28 -9.14
N ASN A 27 -10.60 -11.03 -9.57
CA ASN A 27 -11.30 -10.53 -10.74
C ASN A 27 -10.91 -11.31 -12.02
N PHE A 28 -9.62 -11.49 -12.30
CA PHE A 28 -9.16 -12.26 -13.44
C PHE A 28 -9.66 -13.71 -13.43
N SER A 29 -9.75 -14.34 -12.26
CA SER A 29 -10.25 -15.72 -12.12
C SER A 29 -11.71 -15.90 -12.57
N LYS A 30 -12.50 -14.81 -12.59
CA LYS A 30 -13.89 -14.80 -13.05
C LYS A 30 -14.03 -14.70 -14.56
N ILE A 31 -12.95 -14.40 -15.29
CA ILE A 31 -12.99 -14.34 -16.76
C ILE A 31 -12.93 -15.76 -17.32
N SER A 32 -13.96 -16.17 -18.05
CA SER A 32 -14.08 -17.52 -18.60
C SER A 32 -13.22 -17.76 -19.84
N LYS A 33 -12.74 -16.69 -20.49
CA LYS A 33 -11.91 -16.76 -21.70
C LYS A 33 -10.46 -17.11 -21.35
N LYS A 34 -9.90 -18.13 -22.03
CA LYS A 34 -8.51 -18.58 -21.82
C LYS A 34 -7.45 -17.53 -22.11
N LYS A 35 -7.74 -16.58 -23.01
CA LYS A 35 -6.85 -15.49 -23.41
C LYS A 35 -7.67 -14.19 -23.46
N PRO A 36 -7.91 -13.54 -22.32
CA PRO A 36 -8.65 -12.29 -22.28
C PRO A 36 -7.81 -11.16 -22.89
N LEU A 37 -8.45 -10.27 -23.65
CA LEU A 37 -7.85 -9.02 -24.08
C LEU A 37 -7.89 -8.05 -22.90
N CYS A 38 -6.74 -7.89 -22.24
CA CYS A 38 -6.53 -6.96 -21.14
C CYS A 38 -5.92 -5.67 -21.66
N VAL A 39 -6.63 -4.56 -21.50
CA VAL A 39 -6.18 -3.25 -21.98
C VAL A 39 -5.99 -2.27 -20.83
N ILE A 40 -4.90 -1.51 -20.88
CA ILE A 40 -4.59 -0.43 -19.94
C ILE A 40 -4.77 0.89 -20.68
N LEU A 41 -5.57 1.80 -20.10
CA LEU A 41 -5.82 3.13 -20.65
C LEU A 41 -4.76 4.09 -20.14
N ASP A 42 -4.00 4.69 -21.05
CA ASP A 42 -2.94 5.64 -20.73
C ASP A 42 -3.42 7.10 -20.69
N THR A 43 -4.71 7.34 -20.93
CA THR A 43 -5.25 8.70 -21.04
C THR A 43 -5.06 9.54 -19.77
N PRO A 44 -5.38 9.05 -18.54
CA PRO A 44 -5.34 9.91 -17.36
C PRO A 44 -3.95 10.47 -17.06
N PHE A 45 -2.89 9.70 -17.31
CA PHE A 45 -1.49 10.15 -17.16
C PHE A 45 -0.85 10.55 -18.50
N GLY A 46 -1.59 10.54 -19.61
CA GLY A 46 -1.05 10.73 -20.96
C GLY A 46 -0.45 12.11 -21.23
N PHE A 47 -0.75 13.10 -20.39
CA PHE A 47 -0.17 14.43 -20.43
C PHE A 47 1.26 14.50 -19.85
N GLN A 48 1.67 13.50 -19.06
CA GLN A 48 2.94 13.51 -18.36
C GLN A 48 4.10 13.19 -19.32
N ARG A 49 5.26 13.82 -19.09
CA ARG A 49 6.48 13.59 -19.91
C ARG A 49 6.98 12.15 -19.83
N ASN A 50 6.79 11.50 -18.69
CA ASN A 50 7.15 10.11 -18.40
C ASN A 50 5.98 9.13 -18.60
N ALA A 51 4.93 9.49 -19.36
CA ALA A 51 3.79 8.61 -19.60
C ALA A 51 4.17 7.24 -20.21
N GLY A 52 5.26 7.19 -20.98
CA GLY A 52 5.83 5.92 -21.48
C GLY A 52 6.35 5.02 -20.36
N ASP A 53 7.03 5.58 -19.38
CA ASP A 53 7.59 4.84 -18.25
C ASP A 53 6.47 4.33 -17.32
N ILE A 54 5.46 5.18 -17.07
CA ILE A 54 4.26 4.79 -16.32
C ILE A 54 3.55 3.61 -16.99
N ALA A 55 3.36 3.69 -18.31
CA ALA A 55 2.75 2.61 -19.08
C ALA A 55 3.59 1.31 -19.03
N ALA A 56 4.93 1.42 -19.14
CA ALA A 56 5.82 0.27 -19.05
C ALA A 56 5.77 -0.40 -17.68
N LYS A 57 5.76 0.37 -16.59
CA LYS A 57 5.61 -0.15 -15.22
C LYS A 57 4.27 -0.88 -15.03
N ALA A 58 3.18 -0.31 -15.52
CA ALA A 58 1.87 -0.96 -15.44
C ALA A 58 1.84 -2.30 -16.20
N ILE A 59 2.44 -2.37 -17.40
CA ILE A 59 2.57 -3.63 -18.15
C ILE A 59 3.42 -4.64 -17.38
N ASP A 60 4.53 -4.21 -16.81
CA ASP A 60 5.42 -5.08 -16.04
C ASP A 60 4.72 -5.64 -14.79
N TYR A 61 3.98 -4.82 -14.04
CA TYR A 61 3.18 -5.27 -12.91
C TYR A 61 2.14 -6.33 -13.31
N PHE A 62 1.39 -6.13 -14.39
CA PHE A 62 0.42 -7.13 -14.86
C PHE A 62 1.11 -8.44 -15.25
N LYS A 63 2.28 -8.36 -15.88
CA LYS A 63 3.03 -9.54 -16.29
C LYS A 63 3.66 -10.28 -15.10
N VAL A 64 4.36 -9.57 -14.21
CA VAL A 64 5.15 -10.14 -13.12
C VAL A 64 4.27 -10.50 -11.93
N SER A 65 3.44 -9.57 -11.47
CA SER A 65 2.65 -9.73 -10.24
C SER A 65 1.35 -10.49 -10.49
N LEU A 66 0.71 -10.28 -11.65
CA LEU A 66 -0.59 -10.90 -11.97
C LEU A 66 -0.49 -12.10 -12.92
N ASN A 67 0.65 -12.29 -13.59
CA ASN A 67 0.83 -13.30 -14.64
C ASN A 67 -0.21 -13.16 -15.77
N VAL A 68 -0.49 -11.91 -16.17
CA VAL A 68 -1.44 -11.54 -17.23
C VAL A 68 -0.72 -10.75 -18.31
N GLU A 69 -0.94 -11.12 -19.57
CA GLU A 69 -0.54 -10.29 -20.71
C GLU A 69 -1.52 -9.14 -20.88
N ALA A 70 -1.06 -7.92 -20.63
CA ALA A 70 -1.79 -6.69 -20.88
C ALA A 70 -1.15 -5.89 -22.03
N GLU A 71 -1.94 -5.03 -22.66
CA GLU A 71 -1.46 -4.08 -23.65
C GLU A 71 -1.98 -2.66 -23.40
N ILE A 72 -1.21 -1.65 -23.83
CA ILE A 72 -1.67 -0.26 -23.76
C ILE A 72 -2.65 0.00 -24.91
N ALA A 73 -3.83 0.51 -24.56
CA ALA A 73 -4.75 1.14 -25.50
C ALA A 73 -4.48 2.65 -25.51
N SER A 74 -3.52 3.08 -26.34
CA SER A 74 -3.05 4.46 -26.27
C SER A 74 -4.07 5.44 -26.83
N PHE A 75 -4.48 6.40 -26.00
CA PHE A 75 -5.37 7.50 -26.37
C PHE A 75 -5.08 8.70 -25.47
N ARG A 76 -3.87 9.26 -25.60
CA ARG A 76 -3.41 10.35 -24.74
C ARG A 76 -4.09 11.67 -25.05
N SER A 77 -4.61 11.85 -26.26
CA SER A 77 -5.31 13.06 -26.67
C SER A 77 -6.40 12.75 -27.70
N ALA A 78 -7.53 13.45 -27.60
CA ALA A 78 -8.59 13.41 -28.61
C ALA A 78 -8.20 14.11 -29.94
N LEU A 79 -7.02 14.73 -30.01
CA LEU A 79 -6.50 15.41 -31.20
C LEU A 79 -5.64 14.51 -32.11
N ILE A 80 -5.45 13.23 -31.77
CA ILE A 80 -4.75 12.27 -32.63
C ILE A 80 -5.54 12.01 -33.92
N ASP A 81 -4.89 11.44 -34.93
CA ASP A 81 -5.53 11.17 -36.21
C ASP A 81 -6.68 10.16 -36.08
N ARG A 82 -7.64 10.25 -37.02
CA ARG A 82 -8.87 9.47 -36.96
C ARG A 82 -8.64 7.96 -36.99
N LEU A 83 -7.61 7.47 -37.68
CA LEU A 83 -7.35 6.03 -37.73
C LEU A 83 -6.92 5.52 -36.36
N ASP A 84 -6.05 6.26 -35.68
CA ASP A 84 -5.62 5.91 -34.32
C ASP A 84 -6.75 6.05 -33.29
N GLN A 85 -7.67 7.01 -33.45
CA GLN A 85 -8.89 7.05 -32.63
C GLN A 85 -9.74 5.79 -32.81
N GLU A 86 -10.02 5.38 -34.05
CA GLU A 86 -10.86 4.20 -34.32
C GLU A 86 -10.17 2.90 -33.88
N ARG A 87 -8.84 2.81 -33.97
CA ARG A 87 -8.06 1.69 -33.39
C ARG A 87 -8.24 1.60 -31.89
N PHE A 88 -8.16 2.73 -31.19
CA PHE A 88 -8.42 2.79 -29.76
C PHE A 88 -9.86 2.40 -29.41
N PHE A 89 -10.88 2.96 -30.08
CA PHE A 89 -12.28 2.63 -29.82
C PHE A 89 -12.58 1.16 -30.11
N SER A 90 -12.01 0.60 -31.18
CA SER A 90 -12.12 -0.83 -31.50
C SER A 90 -11.50 -1.69 -30.41
N LYS A 91 -10.29 -1.36 -29.96
CA LYS A 91 -9.60 -2.07 -28.89
C LYS A 91 -10.38 -2.01 -27.57
N LEU A 92 -10.81 -0.81 -27.17
CA LEU A 92 -11.64 -0.61 -25.97
C LEU A 92 -12.95 -1.41 -26.05
N SER A 93 -13.60 -1.45 -27.22
CA SER A 93 -14.85 -2.19 -27.42
C SER A 93 -14.68 -3.71 -27.35
N ASN A 94 -13.52 -4.23 -27.74
CA ASN A 94 -13.22 -5.66 -27.75
C ASN A 94 -12.56 -6.17 -26.45
N ALA A 95 -12.15 -5.26 -25.55
CA ALA A 95 -11.49 -5.63 -24.30
C ALA A 95 -12.38 -6.48 -23.39
N ASP A 96 -11.79 -7.52 -22.80
CA ASP A 96 -12.41 -8.38 -21.78
C ASP A 96 -12.11 -7.86 -20.37
N PHE A 97 -10.95 -7.20 -20.19
CA PHE A 97 -10.54 -6.50 -18.98
C PHE A 97 -10.04 -5.10 -19.34
N ILE A 98 -10.51 -4.07 -18.62
CA ILE A 98 -10.12 -2.68 -18.83
C ILE A 98 -9.54 -2.14 -17.52
N PHE A 99 -8.31 -1.65 -17.55
CA PHE A 99 -7.66 -0.98 -16.44
C PHE A 99 -7.40 0.49 -16.75
N SER A 100 -7.68 1.37 -15.81
CA SER A 100 -7.27 2.77 -15.88
C SER A 100 -7.03 3.27 -14.47
N GLY A 101 -5.94 3.98 -14.24
CA GLY A 101 -5.59 4.39 -12.88
C GLY A 101 -5.15 5.84 -12.78
N PRO A 102 -3.85 6.06 -12.52
CA PRO A 102 -3.37 7.31 -11.95
C PRO A 102 -3.25 8.43 -13.00
N GLY A 103 -3.17 9.68 -12.54
CA GLY A 103 -2.98 10.84 -13.40
C GLY A 103 -3.93 11.99 -13.04
N SER A 104 -4.52 12.63 -14.05
CA SER A 104 -5.44 13.76 -13.87
C SER A 104 -6.87 13.36 -14.27
N PRO A 105 -7.85 13.48 -13.36
CA PRO A 105 -9.25 13.21 -13.68
C PRO A 105 -9.79 14.19 -14.72
N THR A 106 -9.49 15.48 -14.57
CA THR A 106 -9.94 16.54 -15.49
C THR A 106 -9.30 16.42 -16.87
N TYR A 107 -8.03 16.01 -16.95
CA TYR A 107 -7.40 15.71 -18.23
C TYR A 107 -8.10 14.54 -18.92
N ALA A 108 -8.35 13.44 -18.21
CA ALA A 108 -9.05 12.27 -18.74
C ALA A 108 -10.45 12.65 -19.26
N LEU A 109 -11.22 13.42 -18.48
CA LEU A 109 -12.53 13.92 -18.89
C LEU A 109 -12.47 14.76 -20.18
N ARG A 110 -11.50 15.68 -20.30
CA ARG A 110 -11.32 16.48 -21.52
C ARG A 110 -11.06 15.62 -22.76
N GLN A 111 -10.34 14.50 -22.61
CA GLN A 111 -10.07 13.59 -23.72
C GLN A 111 -11.25 12.66 -24.02
N TRP A 112 -12.00 12.21 -23.01
CA TRP A 112 -13.01 11.16 -23.18
C TRP A 112 -14.44 11.66 -23.42
N LYS A 113 -14.86 12.73 -22.74
CA LYS A 113 -16.28 13.11 -22.60
C LYS A 113 -17.02 13.27 -23.95
N ASN A 114 -16.35 13.86 -24.94
CA ASN A 114 -16.94 14.12 -26.26
C ASN A 114 -16.53 13.09 -27.32
N THR A 115 -16.29 11.85 -26.90
CA THR A 115 -15.86 10.74 -27.77
C THR A 115 -16.76 9.51 -27.60
N GLN A 116 -16.41 8.39 -28.22
CA GLN A 116 -17.14 7.13 -28.04
C GLN A 116 -16.87 6.46 -26.68
N VAL A 117 -15.85 6.89 -25.92
CA VAL A 117 -15.44 6.23 -24.66
C VAL A 117 -16.60 6.05 -23.68
N PRO A 118 -17.39 7.08 -23.31
CA PRO A 118 -18.43 6.91 -22.30
C PRO A 118 -19.48 5.89 -22.75
N LYS A 119 -19.88 5.96 -24.03
CA LYS A 119 -20.82 5.04 -24.64
C LYS A 119 -20.30 3.59 -24.69
N ILE A 120 -19.01 3.40 -24.97
CA ILE A 120 -18.39 2.07 -25.00
C ILE A 120 -18.36 1.45 -23.59
N LEU A 121 -17.87 2.21 -22.59
CA LEU A 121 -17.81 1.75 -21.20
C LEU A 121 -19.22 1.39 -20.68
N ALA A 122 -20.19 2.29 -20.89
CA ALA A 122 -21.59 2.07 -20.56
C ALA A 122 -22.15 0.80 -21.21
N ASN A 123 -22.00 0.65 -22.53
CA ASN A 123 -22.52 -0.51 -23.25
C ASN A 123 -21.91 -1.82 -22.77
N LYS A 124 -20.62 -1.82 -22.40
CA LYS A 124 -19.97 -3.00 -21.83
C LYS A 124 -20.60 -3.37 -20.51
N LEU A 125 -20.72 -2.45 -19.56
CA LEU A 125 -21.33 -2.72 -18.26
C LEU A 125 -22.83 -3.08 -18.33
N VAL A 126 -23.55 -2.63 -19.38
CA VAL A 126 -24.96 -2.98 -19.56
C VAL A 126 -25.13 -4.33 -20.25
N LYS A 127 -24.37 -4.62 -21.32
CA LYS A 127 -24.69 -5.72 -22.26
C LYS A 127 -23.67 -6.84 -22.33
N GLY A 128 -22.41 -6.59 -21.98
CA GLY A 128 -21.31 -7.48 -22.35
C GLY A 128 -20.57 -8.02 -21.14
N PRO A 129 -20.12 -9.29 -21.16
CA PRO A 129 -19.13 -9.76 -20.20
C PRO A 129 -17.93 -8.80 -20.20
N VAL A 130 -17.61 -8.20 -19.05
CA VAL A 130 -16.49 -7.27 -18.91
C VAL A 130 -16.09 -7.16 -17.44
N ILE A 131 -14.79 -7.00 -17.21
CA ILE A 131 -14.29 -6.49 -15.93
C ILE A 131 -13.61 -5.15 -16.19
N ILE A 132 -14.07 -4.10 -15.50
CA ILE A 132 -13.49 -2.75 -15.55
C ILE A 132 -12.91 -2.44 -14.18
N THR A 133 -11.64 -2.07 -14.11
CA THR A 133 -10.97 -1.65 -12.88
C THR A 133 -10.45 -0.23 -13.04
N PHE A 134 -11.06 0.72 -12.32
CA PHE A 134 -10.67 2.12 -12.31
C PHE A 134 -10.13 2.51 -10.94
N SER A 135 -8.96 3.15 -10.89
CA SER A 135 -8.36 3.60 -9.63
C SER A 135 -8.02 5.09 -9.65
N SER A 136 -7.84 5.69 -8.47
CA SER A 136 -7.32 7.06 -8.31
C SER A 136 -7.95 8.06 -9.29
N ALA A 137 -7.16 8.76 -10.11
CA ALA A 137 -7.65 9.74 -11.08
C ALA A 137 -8.74 9.23 -12.03
N ALA A 138 -8.65 7.97 -12.48
CA ALA A 138 -9.66 7.40 -13.36
C ALA A 138 -11.01 7.18 -12.64
N SER A 139 -10.99 6.75 -11.37
CA SER A 139 -12.22 6.45 -10.62
C SER A 139 -13.11 7.67 -10.41
N LEU A 140 -12.50 8.85 -10.21
CA LEU A 140 -13.16 10.15 -10.13
C LEU A 140 -14.03 10.46 -11.35
N THR A 141 -13.74 9.89 -12.51
CA THR A 141 -14.48 10.14 -13.75
C THR A 141 -15.81 9.38 -13.85
N LEU A 142 -16.03 8.37 -13.00
CA LEU A 142 -17.17 7.44 -13.12
C LEU A 142 -18.51 8.03 -12.67
N GLY A 143 -18.49 8.96 -11.72
CA GLY A 143 -19.67 9.64 -11.18
C GLY A 143 -20.19 10.77 -12.07
N SER A 144 -21.27 11.40 -11.63
CA SER A 144 -21.80 12.63 -12.25
C SER A 144 -20.95 13.85 -11.90
N HIS A 145 -20.28 13.81 -10.75
CA HIS A 145 -19.39 14.84 -10.24
C HIS A 145 -17.96 14.31 -10.10
N THR A 146 -16.98 15.15 -10.41
CA THR A 146 -15.55 14.84 -10.39
C THR A 146 -14.79 15.97 -9.73
N ILE A 147 -13.86 15.64 -8.82
CA ILE A 147 -12.96 16.62 -8.20
C ILE A 147 -11.88 17.04 -9.23
N PRO A 148 -11.73 18.34 -9.52
CA PRO A 148 -10.59 18.87 -10.27
C PRO A 148 -9.38 19.03 -9.34
N VAL A 149 -8.79 17.90 -8.94
CA VAL A 149 -7.83 17.78 -7.83
C VAL A 149 -6.63 18.71 -7.99
N TYR A 150 -5.98 18.71 -9.17
CA TYR A 150 -4.78 19.54 -9.37
C TYR A 150 -5.13 21.03 -9.45
N GLU A 151 -6.26 21.35 -10.06
CA GLU A 151 -6.74 22.71 -10.17
C GLU A 151 -7.06 23.30 -8.78
N ILE A 152 -7.77 22.57 -7.91
CA ILE A 152 -8.06 23.03 -6.54
C ILE A 152 -6.80 23.00 -5.66
N TYR A 153 -6.08 21.88 -5.61
CA TYR A 153 -5.02 21.68 -4.62
C TYR A 153 -3.69 22.33 -5.00
N LYS A 154 -3.32 22.31 -6.29
CA LYS A 154 -2.01 22.80 -6.77
C LYS A 154 -2.08 24.18 -7.41
N VAL A 155 -3.15 24.49 -8.16
CA VAL A 155 -3.32 25.80 -8.82
C VAL A 155 -3.98 26.80 -7.88
N GLY A 156 -4.88 26.34 -7.00
CA GLY A 156 -5.62 27.19 -6.06
C GLY A 156 -6.92 27.74 -6.64
N GLU A 157 -7.55 27.02 -7.58
CA GLU A 157 -8.90 27.34 -8.04
C GLU A 157 -9.93 27.13 -6.92
N GLU A 158 -11.06 27.83 -7.02
CA GLU A 158 -12.16 27.70 -6.06
C GLU A 158 -12.75 26.27 -6.08
N PRO A 159 -13.17 25.72 -4.92
CA PRO A 159 -13.73 24.38 -4.86
C PRO A 159 -15.05 24.26 -5.63
N GLU A 160 -15.00 23.63 -6.81
CA GLU A 160 -16.16 23.36 -7.65
C GLU A 160 -16.10 21.94 -8.23
N TRP A 161 -17.28 21.37 -8.53
CA TRP A 161 -17.37 20.08 -9.19
C TRP A 161 -17.21 20.21 -10.70
N ALA A 162 -16.29 19.42 -11.28
CA ALA A 162 -16.31 19.15 -12.70
C ALA A 162 -17.41 18.11 -13.03
N GLN A 163 -17.99 18.21 -14.22
CA GLN A 163 -18.94 17.19 -14.69
C GLN A 163 -18.19 15.91 -15.10
N GLY A 164 -18.51 14.80 -14.42
CA GLY A 164 -17.97 13.47 -14.72
C GLY A 164 -18.57 12.82 -15.97
N LEU A 165 -18.22 11.55 -16.22
CA LEU A 165 -18.78 10.78 -17.34
C LEU A 165 -20.17 10.22 -17.04
N ASP A 166 -20.58 10.20 -15.77
CA ASP A 166 -21.85 9.66 -15.28
C ASP A 166 -22.12 8.21 -15.71
N ILE A 167 -21.09 7.36 -15.65
CA ILE A 167 -21.21 5.92 -15.95
C ILE A 167 -22.04 5.22 -14.88
N LEU A 168 -21.85 5.62 -13.61
CA LEU A 168 -22.58 5.07 -12.47
C LEU A 168 -24.06 5.45 -12.47
N GLY A 169 -24.41 6.63 -13.00
CA GLY A 169 -25.80 7.09 -13.11
C GLY A 169 -26.70 6.18 -13.95
N ILE A 170 -26.12 5.40 -14.88
CA ILE A 170 -26.82 4.38 -15.67
C ILE A 170 -27.42 3.29 -14.78
N PHE A 171 -26.79 3.00 -13.64
CA PHE A 171 -27.21 2.02 -12.65
C PHE A 171 -27.95 2.67 -11.46
N GLY A 172 -28.30 3.96 -11.57
CA GLY A 172 -29.01 4.70 -10.52
C GLY A 172 -28.12 5.20 -9.38
N ILE A 173 -26.81 4.95 -9.41
CA ILE A 173 -25.86 5.45 -8.42
C ILE A 173 -25.52 6.91 -8.77
N LYS A 174 -25.91 7.84 -7.90
CA LYS A 174 -25.83 9.29 -8.17
C LYS A 174 -24.82 9.97 -7.26
N GLY A 175 -23.86 10.69 -7.85
CA GLY A 175 -22.93 11.56 -7.12
C GLY A 175 -21.47 11.36 -7.52
N ALA A 176 -20.58 11.40 -6.54
CA ALA A 176 -19.13 11.45 -6.75
C ALA A 176 -18.43 10.22 -6.16
N ILE A 177 -17.44 9.69 -6.88
CA ILE A 177 -16.44 8.77 -6.31
C ILE A 177 -15.27 9.61 -5.80
N ILE A 178 -14.82 9.39 -4.57
CA ILE A 178 -13.64 10.05 -4.02
C ILE A 178 -12.63 8.97 -3.59
N PRO A 179 -11.59 8.71 -4.40
CA PRO A 179 -10.45 7.86 -4.01
C PRO A 179 -9.58 8.59 -2.99
N HIS A 180 -8.56 7.92 -2.43
CA HIS A 180 -7.65 8.53 -1.46
C HIS A 180 -8.41 9.21 -0.30
N PHE A 181 -9.49 8.56 0.16
CA PHE A 181 -10.47 9.20 1.03
C PHE A 181 -9.89 9.52 2.41
N ASN A 182 -9.03 8.64 2.94
CA ASN A 182 -8.30 8.81 4.19
C ASN A 182 -6.89 9.40 4.02
N ASN A 183 -6.53 9.96 2.86
CA ASN A 183 -5.16 10.41 2.58
C ASN A 183 -4.59 11.37 3.65
N THR A 184 -3.37 11.09 4.11
CA THR A 184 -2.64 11.82 5.15
C THR A 184 -1.31 12.45 4.68
N GLU A 185 -1.04 12.47 3.37
CA GLU A 185 0.22 12.98 2.78
C GLU A 185 0.54 14.44 3.10
N GLY A 186 -0.44 15.24 3.55
CA GLY A 186 -0.23 16.65 3.89
C GLY A 186 0.68 16.87 5.10
N GLY A 187 0.85 15.87 5.96
CA GLY A 187 1.65 15.94 7.19
C GLY A 187 1.07 16.92 8.22
N ASN A 188 1.23 18.23 7.99
CA ASN A 188 0.79 19.31 8.88
C ASN A 188 -0.55 19.97 8.49
N HIS A 189 -1.21 19.49 7.43
CA HIS A 189 -2.51 19.98 6.97
C HIS A 189 -3.39 18.83 6.49
N ASP A 190 -4.70 19.08 6.45
CA ASP A 190 -5.69 18.08 6.08
C ASP A 190 -5.72 17.83 4.57
N THR A 191 -5.30 16.64 4.15
CA THR A 191 -5.33 16.16 2.76
C THR A 191 -6.32 15.04 2.52
N ARG A 192 -7.18 14.75 3.50
CA ARG A 192 -8.23 13.74 3.33
C ARG A 192 -9.11 14.10 2.15
N PHE A 193 -9.82 13.10 1.63
CA PHE A 193 -10.78 13.26 0.55
C PHE A 193 -10.13 13.73 -0.77
N CYS A 194 -9.03 13.07 -1.16
CA CYS A 194 -8.29 13.38 -2.38
C CYS A 194 -7.71 14.80 -2.39
N TYR A 195 -6.96 15.16 -1.34
CA TYR A 195 -6.32 16.48 -1.13
C TYR A 195 -7.27 17.67 -0.97
N LEU A 196 -8.56 17.43 -0.70
CA LEU A 196 -9.51 18.50 -0.43
C LEU A 196 -9.42 19.00 1.01
N GLY A 197 -9.35 18.08 1.97
CA GLY A 197 -9.62 18.35 3.39
C GLY A 197 -11.12 18.56 3.67
N GLU A 198 -11.51 18.50 4.95
CA GLU A 198 -12.92 18.54 5.38
C GLU A 198 -13.65 19.81 4.93
N ASP A 199 -13.00 20.97 5.06
CA ASP A 199 -13.63 22.27 4.78
C ASP A 199 -14.05 22.38 3.31
N ARG A 200 -13.16 22.02 2.38
CA ARG A 200 -13.45 22.05 0.94
C ARG A 200 -14.45 20.98 0.55
N LEU A 201 -14.32 19.77 1.11
CA LEU A 201 -15.30 18.71 0.84
C LEU A 201 -16.69 19.12 1.29
N THR A 202 -16.83 19.71 2.48
CA THR A 202 -18.13 20.15 3.03
C THR A 202 -18.75 21.24 2.15
N LEU A 203 -17.95 22.21 1.70
CA LEU A 203 -18.40 23.23 0.75
C LEU A 203 -18.91 22.59 -0.55
N MET A 204 -18.12 21.72 -1.15
CA MET A 204 -18.48 21.05 -2.41
C MET A 204 -19.71 20.14 -2.23
N GLU A 205 -19.81 19.40 -1.13
CA GLU A 205 -20.98 18.57 -0.80
C GLU A 205 -22.26 19.40 -0.72
N SER A 206 -22.19 20.65 -0.21
CA SER A 206 -23.36 21.53 -0.14
C SER A 206 -23.89 21.98 -1.51
N MET A 207 -23.08 21.85 -2.57
CA MET A 207 -23.47 22.16 -3.94
C MET A 207 -24.17 20.99 -4.64
N MET A 208 -24.13 19.79 -4.06
CA MET A 208 -24.77 18.60 -4.62
C MET A 208 -26.26 18.57 -4.30
N ASN A 209 -27.04 17.90 -5.16
CA ASN A 209 -28.45 17.67 -4.88
C ASN A 209 -28.59 16.74 -3.66
N PRO A 210 -29.65 16.87 -2.84
CA PRO A 210 -29.85 15.99 -1.68
C PRO A 210 -29.78 14.51 -2.04
N GLY A 211 -30.33 14.09 -3.19
CA GLY A 211 -30.34 12.71 -3.66
C GLY A 211 -29.02 12.16 -4.21
N GLU A 212 -27.95 12.95 -4.20
CA GLU A 212 -26.61 12.56 -4.65
C GLU A 212 -25.71 12.32 -3.44
N SER A 213 -24.77 11.39 -3.55
CA SER A 213 -23.90 11.00 -2.44
C SER A 213 -22.43 10.95 -2.85
N ILE A 214 -21.57 11.05 -1.85
CA ILE A 214 -20.13 10.85 -1.96
C ILE A 214 -19.83 9.39 -1.59
N PHE A 215 -19.08 8.73 -2.45
CA PHE A 215 -18.62 7.36 -2.28
C PHE A 215 -17.10 7.40 -2.10
N GLY A 216 -16.69 7.44 -0.84
CA GLY A 216 -15.30 7.50 -0.42
C GLY A 216 -14.64 6.13 -0.41
N ILE A 217 -13.45 6.02 -1.00
CA ILE A 217 -12.66 4.78 -0.99
C ILE A 217 -11.27 5.11 -0.47
N ASP A 218 -10.92 4.50 0.66
CA ASP A 218 -9.62 4.68 1.29
C ASP A 218 -8.46 4.17 0.42
N GLU A 219 -7.26 4.62 0.74
CA GLU A 219 -6.04 4.12 0.12
C GLU A 219 -5.88 2.61 0.32
N HIS A 220 -5.28 1.93 -0.67
CA HIS A 220 -5.14 0.47 -0.72
C HIS A 220 -6.45 -0.28 -0.42
N THR A 221 -7.58 0.27 -0.84
CA THR A 221 -8.92 -0.29 -0.66
C THR A 221 -9.65 -0.24 -1.99
N ALA A 222 -10.55 -1.20 -2.22
CA ALA A 222 -11.39 -1.25 -3.39
C ALA A 222 -12.81 -1.69 -3.05
N ILE A 223 -13.76 -1.23 -3.86
CA ILE A 223 -15.08 -1.84 -3.96
C ILE A 223 -15.18 -2.62 -5.27
N VAL A 224 -15.80 -3.79 -5.21
CA VAL A 224 -16.09 -4.65 -6.36
C VAL A 224 -17.60 -4.69 -6.53
N ILE A 225 -18.11 -4.00 -7.53
CA ILE A 225 -19.52 -3.97 -7.90
C ILE A 225 -19.77 -5.09 -8.92
N ASP A 226 -20.48 -6.13 -8.51
CA ASP A 226 -20.93 -7.21 -9.36
C ASP A 226 -22.38 -6.92 -9.81
N LEU A 227 -22.52 -6.53 -11.08
CA LEU A 227 -23.79 -6.08 -11.67
C LEU A 227 -24.70 -7.25 -12.08
N ASP A 228 -24.22 -8.48 -12.02
CA ASP A 228 -25.01 -9.68 -12.31
C ASP A 228 -25.66 -10.24 -11.05
N THR A 229 -25.05 -10.01 -9.89
CA THR A 229 -25.53 -10.48 -8.59
C THR A 229 -26.05 -9.37 -7.69
N ASP A 230 -26.00 -8.11 -8.14
CA ASP A 230 -26.41 -6.91 -7.40
C ASP A 230 -25.70 -6.77 -6.04
N LYS A 231 -24.40 -7.06 -6.02
CA LYS A 231 -23.55 -7.05 -4.82
C LYS A 231 -22.39 -6.09 -4.93
N VAL A 232 -22.02 -5.51 -3.80
CA VAL A 232 -20.82 -4.68 -3.64
C VAL A 232 -19.99 -5.27 -2.51
N SER A 233 -18.77 -5.69 -2.82
CA SER A 233 -17.82 -6.20 -1.83
C SER A 233 -16.71 -5.19 -1.58
N VAL A 234 -16.33 -5.00 -0.32
CA VAL A 234 -15.19 -4.17 0.10
C VAL A 234 -13.97 -5.07 0.28
N THR A 235 -12.82 -4.65 -0.24
CA THR A 235 -11.55 -5.41 -0.16
C THR A 235 -10.37 -4.47 -0.01
N GLY A 236 -9.24 -4.97 0.49
CA GLY A 236 -8.04 -4.16 0.79
C GLY A 236 -7.86 -3.88 2.27
N ASN A 237 -7.21 -2.77 2.59
CA ASN A 237 -6.69 -2.48 3.94
C ASN A 237 -7.50 -1.46 4.74
N GLY A 238 -8.32 -0.64 4.07
CA GLY A 238 -9.12 0.41 4.68
C GLY A 238 -10.61 0.20 4.47
N THR A 239 -11.35 1.30 4.39
CA THR A 239 -12.81 1.32 4.38
C THR A 239 -13.41 1.91 3.11
N PHE A 240 -14.65 1.52 2.86
CA PHE A 240 -15.54 2.19 1.93
C PHE A 240 -16.53 3.05 2.70
N THR A 241 -16.72 4.31 2.31
CA THR A 241 -17.60 5.26 2.97
C THR A 241 -18.72 5.72 2.04
N ILE A 242 -19.96 5.65 2.50
CA ILE A 242 -21.09 6.37 1.87
C ILE A 242 -21.36 7.61 2.71
N ARG A 243 -21.28 8.80 2.10
CA ARG A 243 -21.52 10.09 2.73
C ARG A 243 -22.61 10.89 2.00
N ASN A 244 -23.53 11.49 2.74
CA ASN A 244 -24.60 12.33 2.21
C ASN A 244 -25.06 13.35 3.27
N GLN A 245 -24.93 14.63 2.94
CA GLN A 245 -25.33 15.76 3.76
C GLN A 245 -24.76 15.69 5.18
N GLY A 246 -23.45 15.43 5.28
CA GLY A 246 -22.73 15.34 6.55
C GLY A 246 -22.99 14.06 7.36
N ARG A 247 -23.86 13.16 6.90
CA ARG A 247 -24.01 11.81 7.46
C ARG A 247 -23.09 10.86 6.72
N GLN A 248 -22.46 9.93 7.42
CA GLN A 248 -21.62 8.91 6.79
C GLN A 248 -21.78 7.54 7.45
N VAL A 249 -21.58 6.48 6.66
CA VAL A 249 -21.46 5.10 7.13
C VAL A 249 -20.24 4.48 6.46
N ASN A 250 -19.43 3.78 7.27
CA ASN A 250 -18.21 3.13 6.83
C ASN A 250 -18.42 1.61 6.78
N PHE A 251 -17.77 0.98 5.81
CA PHE A 251 -17.78 -0.46 5.62
C PHE A 251 -16.35 -0.97 5.58
N GLU A 252 -16.04 -1.90 6.48
CA GLU A 252 -14.72 -2.50 6.59
C GLU A 252 -14.45 -3.48 5.44
N SER A 253 -13.17 -3.70 5.13
CA SER A 253 -12.73 -4.76 4.22
C SER A 253 -13.32 -6.13 4.60
N GLY A 254 -13.78 -6.88 3.61
CA GLY A 254 -14.50 -8.15 3.78
C GLY A 254 -16.02 -8.00 3.92
N THR A 255 -16.53 -6.78 4.03
CA THR A 255 -17.98 -6.53 4.03
C THR A 255 -18.58 -6.71 2.64
N GLU A 256 -19.79 -7.24 2.58
CA GLU A 256 -20.63 -7.29 1.37
C GLU A 256 -21.95 -6.57 1.65
N ILE A 257 -22.36 -5.69 0.73
CA ILE A 257 -23.63 -4.97 0.78
C ILE A 257 -24.39 -5.10 -0.54
N PRO A 258 -25.74 -4.97 -0.52
CA PRO A 258 -26.52 -4.90 -1.74
C PRO A 258 -26.16 -3.66 -2.57
N LEU A 259 -26.15 -3.79 -3.90
CA LEU A 259 -25.99 -2.65 -4.82
C LEU A 259 -26.99 -1.52 -4.56
N GLN A 260 -28.21 -1.88 -4.12
CA GLN A 260 -29.26 -0.92 -3.78
C GLN A 260 -28.83 0.10 -2.71
N SER A 261 -27.89 -0.25 -1.82
CA SER A 261 -27.35 0.67 -0.81
C SER A 261 -26.63 1.88 -1.41
N LEU A 262 -26.13 1.77 -2.65
CA LEU A 262 -25.50 2.88 -3.38
C LEU A 262 -26.52 3.69 -4.21
N ILE A 263 -27.70 3.13 -4.49
CA ILE A 263 -28.75 3.76 -5.32
C ILE A 263 -29.66 4.63 -4.46
N ASP A 264 -30.19 4.08 -3.36
CA ASP A 264 -31.16 4.74 -2.47
C ASP A 264 -30.53 5.12 -1.13
N THR A 265 -29.48 5.94 -1.16
CA THR A 265 -28.72 6.31 0.04
C THR A 265 -29.60 6.96 1.12
N HIS A 266 -30.64 7.73 0.75
CA HIS A 266 -31.60 8.29 1.71
C HIS A 266 -32.36 7.23 2.51
N VAL A 267 -32.81 6.16 1.84
CA VAL A 267 -33.51 5.05 2.50
C VAL A 267 -32.51 4.32 3.40
N PHE A 268 -31.32 4.04 2.87
CA PHE A 268 -30.23 3.42 3.61
C PHE A 268 -29.87 4.17 4.90
N PHE A 269 -29.74 5.51 4.86
CA PHE A 269 -29.47 6.31 6.06
C PHE A 269 -30.65 6.29 7.04
N ARG A 270 -31.91 6.33 6.58
CA ARG A 270 -33.08 6.24 7.47
C ARG A 270 -33.13 4.90 8.21
N GLU A 271 -32.90 3.78 7.52
CA GLU A 271 -32.93 2.44 8.11
C GLU A 271 -31.79 2.23 9.11
N ASN A 272 -30.58 2.71 8.80
CA ASN A 272 -29.45 2.63 9.73
C ASN A 272 -29.60 3.56 10.95
N THR A 273 -30.22 4.72 10.79
CA THR A 273 -30.52 5.61 11.93
C THR A 273 -31.58 4.98 12.84
N ALA A 274 -32.60 4.31 12.27
CA ALA A 274 -33.62 3.61 13.03
C ALA A 274 -33.07 2.37 13.78
N ASN A 275 -32.11 1.65 13.19
CA ASN A 275 -31.42 0.53 13.86
C ASN A 275 -30.46 0.99 14.96
N GLN A 276 -29.81 2.15 14.82
CA GLN A 276 -29.03 2.74 15.91
C GLN A 276 -29.92 3.28 17.04
N ALA A 277 -31.09 3.85 16.72
CA ALA A 277 -32.06 4.30 17.71
C ALA A 277 -32.69 3.12 18.49
N SER A 278 -32.98 1.98 17.85
CA SER A 278 -33.51 0.80 18.53
C SER A 278 -32.47 0.10 19.44
N LEU A 279 -31.18 0.19 19.10
CA LEU A 279 -30.07 -0.22 19.97
C LEU A 279 -29.85 0.75 21.15
N GLN A 280 -30.15 2.04 21.00
CA GLN A 280 -30.05 3.04 22.06
C GLN A 280 -31.18 2.96 23.10
N VAL A 281 -32.40 2.52 22.74
CA VAL A 281 -33.50 2.35 23.71
C VAL A 281 -33.22 1.24 24.74
N SER A 282 -32.28 0.31 24.46
CA SER A 282 -31.82 -0.69 25.43
C SER A 282 -30.63 -0.23 26.29
N ARG A 283 -30.13 0.99 26.10
CA ARG A 283 -29.03 1.58 26.88
C ARG A 283 -29.42 2.97 27.41
N THR A 284 -30.49 3.04 28.19
CA THR A 284 -30.73 4.18 29.07
C THR A 284 -30.28 3.84 30.49
N SER A 285 -29.01 4.06 30.77
CA SER A 285 -28.52 4.59 32.05
C SER A 285 -27.11 5.12 31.85
N ASP A 286 -26.98 6.40 32.17
CA ASP A 286 -25.77 7.14 32.51
C ASP A 286 -24.85 7.71 31.41
N GLU A 287 -24.92 9.04 31.41
CA GLU A 287 -23.88 10.05 31.21
C GLU A 287 -23.46 10.51 29.80
N THR A 288 -23.63 11.81 29.66
CA THR A 288 -23.16 12.74 28.65
C THR A 288 -21.67 12.62 28.39
N GLY A 289 -21.31 12.23 27.17
CA GLY A 289 -19.94 12.34 26.64
C GLY A 289 -20.02 12.67 25.16
N GLU A 290 -19.51 13.86 24.79
CA GLU A 290 -19.22 14.22 23.41
C GLU A 290 -18.42 13.08 22.75
N SER A 291 -19.02 12.43 21.75
CA SER A 291 -18.37 11.34 21.03
C SER A 291 -17.33 11.93 20.08
N GLN A 292 -16.10 12.00 20.57
CA GLN A 292 -14.92 12.03 19.71
C GLN A 292 -14.87 10.72 18.92
N VAL A 293 -15.03 10.83 17.61
CA VAL A 293 -14.78 9.74 16.67
C VAL A 293 -13.29 9.38 16.78
N PRO A 294 -12.90 8.12 17.02
CA PRO A 294 -11.48 7.75 16.99
C PRO A 294 -11.01 7.88 15.54
N ALA A 295 -10.03 8.75 15.30
CA ALA A 295 -9.25 8.72 14.08
C ALA A 295 -8.49 7.39 14.06
N HIS A 296 -8.86 6.48 13.16
CA HIS A 296 -7.99 5.36 12.84
C HIS A 296 -6.83 5.94 12.01
N ASP A 297 -5.62 5.86 12.58
CA ASP A 297 -4.41 6.38 11.97
C ASP A 297 -4.20 5.77 10.57
N GLY A 298 -4.31 6.60 9.53
CA GLY A 298 -4.04 6.26 8.14
C GLY A 298 -2.55 6.09 7.87
N VAL A 299 -1.92 5.12 8.54
CA VAL A 299 -0.50 4.79 8.37
C VAL A 299 -0.32 3.89 7.15
N SER A 300 0.60 4.25 6.26
CA SER A 300 0.93 3.46 5.07
C SER A 300 1.24 1.98 5.43
N PRO A 301 0.74 1.01 4.64
CA PRO A 301 1.03 -0.40 4.88
C PRO A 301 2.53 -0.73 4.82
N LEU A 302 3.30 -0.06 3.96
CA LEU A 302 4.75 -0.23 3.90
C LEU A 302 5.41 0.25 5.20
N LEU A 303 5.00 1.42 5.73
CA LEU A 303 5.55 1.97 6.96
C LEU A 303 5.24 1.12 8.20
N VAL A 304 4.04 0.51 8.25
CA VAL A 304 3.71 -0.47 9.30
C VAL A 304 4.67 -1.67 9.26
N THR A 305 5.00 -2.16 8.07
CA THR A 305 5.98 -3.25 7.91
C THR A 305 7.39 -2.82 8.29
N VAL A 306 7.80 -1.60 7.91
CA VAL A 306 9.10 -1.01 8.30
C VAL A 306 9.24 -0.97 9.81
N GLU A 307 8.26 -0.41 10.52
CA GLU A 307 8.29 -0.29 11.99
C GLU A 307 8.39 -1.67 12.65
N LYS A 308 7.60 -2.64 12.20
CA LYS A 308 7.64 -4.02 12.69
C LYS A 308 9.03 -4.64 12.53
N LEU A 309 9.66 -4.48 11.37
CA LEU A 309 10.98 -5.05 11.09
C LEU A 309 12.09 -4.33 11.86
N GLN A 310 11.97 -3.01 12.08
CA GLN A 310 12.89 -2.26 12.94
C GLN A 310 12.81 -2.71 14.40
N LEU A 311 11.60 -2.95 14.92
CA LEU A 311 11.40 -3.49 16.27
C LEU A 311 12.05 -4.88 16.41
N ALA A 312 11.79 -5.79 15.46
CA ALA A 312 12.40 -7.13 15.47
C ALA A 312 13.93 -7.08 15.38
N PHE A 313 14.48 -6.14 14.60
CA PHE A 313 15.91 -5.90 14.52
C PHE A 313 16.50 -5.39 15.83
N ALA A 314 15.86 -4.41 16.46
CA ALA A 314 16.30 -3.83 17.73
C ALA A 314 16.31 -4.89 18.85
N GLU A 315 15.27 -5.72 18.91
CA GLU A 315 15.20 -6.85 19.84
C GLU A 315 16.36 -7.84 19.59
N ALA A 316 16.59 -8.23 18.33
CA ALA A 316 17.70 -9.11 17.97
C ALA A 316 19.09 -8.54 18.32
N LEU A 317 19.30 -7.23 18.17
CA LEU A 317 20.54 -6.58 18.61
C LEU A 317 20.71 -6.63 20.14
N SER A 318 19.62 -6.44 20.89
CA SER A 318 19.65 -6.50 22.36
C SER A 318 20.04 -7.89 22.88
N GLU A 319 19.60 -8.94 22.16
CA GLU A 319 19.92 -10.34 22.44
C GLU A 319 21.27 -10.79 21.84
N ARG A 320 21.97 -9.91 21.12
CA ARG A 320 23.19 -10.21 20.34
C ARG A 320 23.00 -11.33 19.31
N ASN A 321 21.80 -11.44 18.75
CA ASN A 321 21.45 -12.43 17.74
C ASN A 321 21.63 -11.86 16.32
N ALA A 322 22.86 -11.94 15.81
CA ALA A 322 23.21 -11.40 14.49
C ALA A 322 22.43 -12.06 13.33
N GLU A 323 22.04 -13.34 13.46
CA GLU A 323 21.28 -14.05 12.44
C GLU A 323 19.87 -13.47 12.28
N VAL A 324 19.16 -13.26 13.39
CA VAL A 324 17.80 -12.68 13.36
C VAL A 324 17.84 -11.22 12.91
N ALA A 325 18.83 -10.45 13.36
CA ALA A 325 19.05 -9.07 12.90
C ALA A 325 19.28 -9.03 11.37
N THR A 326 20.09 -9.93 10.83
CA THR A 326 20.35 -10.03 9.37
C THR A 326 19.07 -10.42 8.61
N LYS A 327 18.27 -11.35 9.15
CA LYS A 327 16.97 -11.71 8.54
C LYS A 327 16.02 -10.52 8.47
N ALA A 328 15.94 -9.69 9.52
CA ALA A 328 15.10 -8.49 9.49
C ALA A 328 15.54 -7.49 8.40
N ILE A 329 16.85 -7.31 8.20
CA ILE A 329 17.42 -6.48 7.12
C ILE A 329 17.00 -7.01 5.74
N LEU A 330 17.22 -8.31 5.49
CA LEU A 330 16.87 -8.92 4.19
C LEU A 330 15.36 -8.91 3.93
N SER A 331 14.54 -9.11 4.96
CA SER A 331 13.09 -9.00 4.83
C SER A 331 12.65 -7.58 4.47
N LEU A 332 13.29 -6.55 5.03
CA LEU A 332 12.99 -5.16 4.69
C LEU A 332 13.41 -4.83 3.25
N GLU A 333 14.55 -5.33 2.81
CA GLU A 333 15.02 -5.17 1.43
C GLU A 333 14.06 -5.82 0.42
N ALA A 334 13.59 -7.04 0.70
CA ALA A 334 12.60 -7.73 -0.13
C ALA A 334 11.25 -6.99 -0.16
N GLU A 335 10.82 -6.37 0.95
CA GLU A 335 9.62 -5.55 0.97
C GLU A 335 9.80 -4.32 0.07
N ILE A 336 10.92 -3.61 0.20
CA ILE A 336 11.25 -2.47 -0.66
C ILE A 336 11.19 -2.85 -2.14
N GLU A 337 11.74 -4.00 -2.53
CA GLU A 337 11.70 -4.48 -3.92
C GLU A 337 10.26 -4.67 -4.43
N GLN A 338 9.36 -5.26 -3.63
CA GLN A 338 7.97 -5.47 -4.03
C GLN A 338 7.21 -4.16 -4.27
N TRP A 339 7.47 -3.16 -3.43
CA TRP A 339 6.82 -1.85 -3.52
C TRP A 339 7.38 -0.95 -4.62
N GLN A 340 8.56 -1.26 -5.20
CA GLN A 340 9.12 -0.49 -6.33
C GLN A 340 8.24 -0.50 -7.60
N THR A 341 7.37 -1.51 -7.74
CA THR A 341 6.43 -1.62 -8.87
C THR A 341 5.26 -0.65 -8.78
N GLU A 342 5.08 0.02 -7.63
CA GLU A 342 4.07 1.05 -7.48
C GLU A 342 4.39 2.25 -8.39
N THR A 343 3.38 2.66 -9.15
CA THR A 343 3.55 3.61 -10.25
C THR A 343 3.87 5.02 -9.73
N PHE A 344 3.40 5.35 -8.52
CA PHE A 344 3.61 6.64 -7.85
C PHE A 344 4.19 6.39 -6.44
N PRO A 345 5.52 6.43 -6.27
CA PRO A 345 6.12 6.28 -4.96
C PRO A 345 5.87 7.54 -4.11
N SER A 346 5.26 7.37 -2.95
CA SER A 346 5.21 8.37 -1.88
C SER A 346 6.57 8.45 -1.16
N ASP A 347 6.73 9.41 -0.23
CA ASP A 347 7.96 9.59 0.58
C ASP A 347 8.33 8.34 1.41
N GLU A 348 7.41 7.40 1.53
CA GLU A 348 7.54 6.13 2.27
C GLU A 348 8.73 5.28 1.80
N MET A 349 9.01 5.25 0.49
CA MET A 349 10.14 4.50 -0.05
C MET A 349 11.49 5.09 0.42
N GLY A 350 11.56 6.41 0.59
CA GLY A 350 12.70 7.09 1.17
C GLY A 350 12.91 6.73 2.64
N GLN A 351 11.82 6.65 3.40
CA GLN A 351 11.84 6.25 4.81
C GLN A 351 12.24 4.77 4.98
N ALA A 352 11.66 3.86 4.20
CA ALA A 352 12.02 2.43 4.22
C ALA A 352 13.50 2.21 3.87
N THR A 353 14.01 2.89 2.84
CA THR A 353 15.43 2.83 2.45
C THR A 353 16.34 3.38 3.54
N SER A 354 15.92 4.46 4.23
CA SER A 354 16.68 5.03 5.34
C SER A 354 16.72 4.11 6.55
N ALA A 355 15.60 3.44 6.86
CA ALA A 355 15.51 2.42 7.89
C ALA A 355 16.46 1.24 7.59
N LEU A 356 16.45 0.73 6.36
CA LEU A 356 17.34 -0.35 5.91
C LEU A 356 18.83 0.03 6.10
N ARG A 357 19.22 1.22 5.64
CA ARG A 357 20.59 1.72 5.81
C ARG A 357 20.99 1.84 7.28
N SER A 358 20.09 2.35 8.12
CA SER A 358 20.32 2.45 9.57
C SER A 358 20.56 1.07 10.21
N MET A 359 19.74 0.07 9.86
CA MET A 359 19.91 -1.30 10.37
C MET A 359 21.24 -1.92 9.92
N ILE A 360 21.64 -1.73 8.66
CA ILE A 360 22.94 -2.19 8.14
C ILE A 360 24.10 -1.55 8.93
N VAL A 361 24.04 -0.24 9.18
CA VAL A 361 25.09 0.48 9.93
C VAL A 361 25.17 -0.03 11.37
N GLN A 362 24.04 -0.17 12.07
CA GLN A 362 24.02 -0.66 13.45
C GLN A 362 24.57 -2.08 13.59
N LEU A 363 24.25 -2.98 12.64
CA LEU A 363 24.82 -4.32 12.62
C LEU A 363 26.34 -4.27 12.37
N GLY A 364 26.80 -3.38 11.48
CA GLY A 364 28.22 -3.13 11.23
C GLY A 364 28.96 -2.61 12.46
N GLU A 365 28.37 -1.70 13.23
CA GLU A 365 28.94 -1.20 14.49
C GLU A 365 29.05 -2.29 15.56
N LEU A 366 28.06 -3.18 15.65
CA LEU A 366 28.14 -4.34 16.54
C LEU A 366 29.26 -5.29 16.11
N ALA A 367 29.41 -5.52 14.80
CA ALA A 367 30.49 -6.32 14.25
C ALA A 367 31.87 -5.72 14.56
N ILE A 368 32.03 -4.39 14.47
CA ILE A 368 33.28 -3.70 14.85
C ILE A 368 33.63 -3.94 16.32
N LYS A 369 32.65 -3.85 17.23
CA LYS A 369 32.87 -4.14 18.65
C LYS A 369 33.25 -5.62 18.89
N GLY A 370 32.61 -6.53 18.14
CA GLY A 370 32.87 -7.97 18.20
C GLY A 370 34.14 -8.42 17.49
N SER A 371 34.72 -7.60 16.60
CA SER A 371 35.95 -7.89 15.84
C SER A 371 37.23 -7.43 16.55
N SER A 372 37.14 -6.97 17.80
CA SER A 372 38.32 -6.70 18.62
C SER A 372 39.15 -7.97 18.74
N ASP A 373 40.48 -7.85 18.71
CA ASP A 373 41.34 -9.02 18.88
C ASP A 373 41.00 -9.69 20.22
N PRO A 374 40.68 -11.00 20.25
CA PRO A 374 40.44 -11.69 21.50
C PRO A 374 41.59 -11.48 22.51
N GLU A 375 42.82 -11.32 22.02
CA GLU A 375 43.98 -11.02 22.85
C GLU A 375 43.86 -9.68 23.59
N ASP A 376 43.28 -8.66 22.98
CA ASP A 376 43.04 -7.35 23.61
C ASP A 376 42.00 -7.42 24.73
N THR A 377 41.09 -8.40 24.68
CA THR A 377 39.96 -8.51 25.62
C THR A 377 40.31 -9.35 26.84
N PHE A 378 41.02 -10.48 26.65
CA PHE A 378 41.35 -11.38 27.76
C PHE A 378 42.84 -11.48 28.09
N GLY A 379 43.73 -10.85 27.32
CA GLY A 379 45.18 -11.00 27.49
C GLY A 379 45.67 -10.66 28.88
N ALA A 380 45.14 -9.62 29.52
CA ALA A 380 45.49 -9.26 30.89
C ALA A 380 45.14 -10.35 31.93
N PHE A 381 44.06 -11.12 31.71
CA PHE A 381 43.68 -12.24 32.56
C PHE A 381 44.60 -13.45 32.34
N VAL A 382 45.00 -13.69 31.09
CA VAL A 382 45.96 -14.75 30.74
C VAL A 382 47.34 -14.43 31.31
N ASP A 383 47.79 -13.18 31.19
CA ASP A 383 49.05 -12.72 31.77
C ASP A 383 49.06 -12.83 33.30
N LEU A 384 47.91 -12.60 33.96
CA LEU A 384 47.77 -12.81 35.40
C LEU A 384 47.90 -14.30 35.76
N ALA A 385 47.26 -15.19 35.00
CA ALA A 385 47.38 -16.64 35.20
C ALA A 385 48.84 -17.11 34.98
N LEU A 386 49.53 -16.57 33.98
CA LEU A 386 50.95 -16.84 33.75
C LEU A 386 51.85 -16.33 34.88
N LYS A 387 51.57 -15.16 35.46
CA LYS A 387 52.27 -14.65 36.64
C LYS A 387 52.09 -15.57 37.86
N LEU A 388 50.87 -16.07 38.08
CA LEU A 388 50.59 -17.03 39.15
C LEU A 388 51.33 -18.36 38.92
N ARG A 389 51.38 -18.83 37.67
CA ARG A 389 52.17 -20.00 37.27
C ARG A 389 53.66 -19.81 37.56
N ILE A 390 54.24 -18.65 37.21
CA ILE A 390 55.65 -18.33 37.49
C ILE A 390 55.92 -18.37 39.00
N LYS A 391 55.06 -17.72 39.80
CA LYS A 391 55.18 -17.72 41.26
C LYS A 391 55.10 -19.13 41.87
N ALA A 392 54.19 -19.98 41.37
CA ALA A 392 54.08 -21.37 41.80
C ALA A 392 55.38 -22.15 41.50
N ARG A 393 56.01 -21.92 40.35
CA ARG A 393 57.32 -22.53 40.01
C ARG A 393 58.45 -22.04 40.91
N GLU A 394 58.51 -20.75 41.21
CA GLU A 394 59.51 -20.17 42.14
C GLU A 394 59.39 -20.77 43.55
N GLU A 395 58.17 -20.98 44.01
CA GLU A 395 57.85 -21.60 45.31
C GLU A 395 57.91 -23.15 45.27
N LYS A 396 58.30 -23.74 44.13
CA LYS A 396 58.40 -25.20 43.90
C LYS A 396 57.07 -25.97 44.05
N ARG A 397 55.94 -25.29 43.84
CA ARG A 397 54.59 -25.86 43.80
C ARG A 397 54.28 -26.33 42.38
N TRP A 398 54.94 -27.41 41.95
CA TRP A 398 54.87 -27.91 40.57
C TRP A 398 53.46 -28.32 40.14
N ASP A 399 52.72 -29.00 41.02
CA ASP A 399 51.35 -29.46 40.75
C ASP A 399 50.41 -28.28 40.41
N GLU A 400 50.53 -27.16 41.14
CA GLU A 400 49.72 -25.96 40.87
C GLU A 400 50.13 -25.25 39.56
N SER A 401 51.43 -25.22 39.24
CA SER A 401 51.93 -24.67 37.98
C SER A 401 51.41 -25.46 36.77
N ASP A 402 51.38 -26.80 36.89
CA ASP A 402 50.91 -27.68 35.83
C ASP A 402 49.39 -27.61 35.69
N GLN A 403 48.65 -27.55 36.80
CA GLN A 403 47.21 -27.33 36.79
C GLN A 403 46.84 -26.02 36.06
N ILE A 404 47.52 -24.90 36.32
CA ILE A 404 47.25 -23.63 35.62
C ILE A 404 47.48 -23.77 34.11
N ARG A 405 48.52 -24.49 33.68
CA ARG A 405 48.80 -24.71 32.27
C ARG A 405 47.73 -25.55 31.59
N GLU A 406 47.28 -26.63 32.25
CA GLU A 406 46.25 -27.52 31.73
C GLU A 406 44.90 -26.82 31.60
N GLU A 407 44.52 -26.03 32.61
CA GLU A 407 43.27 -25.24 32.58
C GLU A 407 43.29 -24.19 31.46
N LEU A 408 44.41 -23.48 31.26
CA LEU A 408 44.57 -22.56 30.12
C LEU A 408 44.45 -23.29 28.78
N ALA A 409 45.02 -24.50 28.65
CA ALA A 409 44.90 -25.32 27.45
C ALA A 409 43.44 -25.79 27.21
N HIS A 410 42.71 -26.15 28.26
CA HIS A 410 41.27 -26.50 28.17
C HIS A 410 40.41 -25.33 27.69
N LEU A 411 40.83 -24.10 27.99
CA LEU A 411 40.22 -22.86 27.51
C LEU A 411 40.70 -22.45 26.10
N GLY A 412 41.56 -23.23 25.45
CA GLY A 412 42.05 -22.97 24.09
C GLY A 412 43.26 -22.05 24.02
N ILE A 413 43.99 -21.86 25.13
CA ILE A 413 45.19 -21.02 25.19
C ILE A 413 46.43 -21.91 25.24
N GLU A 414 47.29 -21.80 24.23
CA GLU A 414 48.57 -22.52 24.21
C GLU A 414 49.64 -21.69 24.90
N VAL A 415 50.25 -22.24 25.95
CA VAL A 415 51.39 -21.61 26.63
C VAL A 415 52.70 -22.20 26.11
N ARG A 416 53.58 -21.33 25.62
CA ARG A 416 54.92 -21.66 25.12
C ARG A 416 55.98 -21.07 26.05
N ASP A 417 56.80 -21.94 26.63
CA ASP A 417 57.91 -21.49 27.48
C ASP A 417 59.11 -21.08 26.60
N ILE A 418 59.66 -19.88 26.85
CA ILE A 418 60.81 -19.32 26.13
C ILE A 418 61.92 -18.92 27.11
N PRO A 419 63.18 -18.76 26.66
CA PRO A 419 64.25 -18.22 27.50
C PRO A 419 63.91 -16.79 27.94
N GLY A 420 63.52 -16.62 29.20
CA GLY A 420 63.13 -15.32 29.78
C GLY A 420 61.66 -15.19 30.20
N GLY A 421 60.81 -16.19 29.95
CA GLY A 421 59.40 -16.17 30.37
C GLY A 421 58.51 -17.20 29.67
N SER A 422 57.21 -16.96 29.70
CA SER A 422 56.21 -17.74 28.95
C SER A 422 55.44 -16.80 28.03
N GLU A 423 55.29 -17.18 26.76
CA GLU A 423 54.38 -16.54 25.81
C GLU A 423 53.13 -17.41 25.64
N TRP A 424 52.04 -16.82 25.16
CA TRP A 424 50.81 -17.54 24.91
C TRP A 424 50.21 -17.17 23.56
N ILE A 425 49.43 -18.07 22.99
CA ILE A 425 48.68 -17.85 21.75
C ILE A 425 47.26 -18.37 21.95
N SER A 426 46.26 -17.58 21.55
CA SER A 426 44.89 -18.06 21.49
C SER A 426 44.74 -19.02 20.29
N ILE A 427 44.49 -20.28 20.57
CA ILE A 427 44.03 -21.23 19.55
C ILE A 427 42.51 -21.19 19.62
N GLY A 428 41.89 -20.28 18.87
CA GLY A 428 40.42 -20.26 18.76
C GLY A 428 39.91 -21.67 18.54
N LYS A 429 38.95 -22.13 19.36
CA LYS A 429 38.32 -23.45 19.17
C LYS A 429 37.83 -23.51 17.73
N LYS A 430 38.40 -24.42 16.95
CA LYS A 430 37.94 -24.76 15.61
C LYS A 430 36.48 -25.19 15.62
#